data_AF-A0A0F9K9T6-F1
#
_entry.id   AF-A0A0F9K9T6-F1
#
_cell.length_a   1.000
_cell.length_b   1.000
_cell.length_c   1.000
_cell.angle_alpha   90.00
_cell.angle_beta   90.00
_cell.angle_gamma   90.00
#
_symmetry.space_group_name_H-M   'P 1'
#
loop_
_entity.id
_entity.type
_entity.pdbx_description
1 polymer ?
#
loop_
_entity_poly.entity_id
_entity_poly.type
_entity_poly.pdbx_seq_one_letter_code
_entity_poly.pdbx_strand_id
1 'polypeptide(L)'
;MYLQRFLMTSVVAATGLFIAGCATGPDAPMVSGVYQCGQLDVSVADAQDGGLLGVDYRGERLLLKPKESASGALYVAPEDDETRFWSKGERATLTVKGQTYPECLQAGALEMPFEATGNEPFWHARVVGEELLFNRPYESAEPEKVAPETTVANRHGREFRGELDGQELTLKVAPQLCEDTMSGAQFPAQVRLEWNDEVFEGCGGDPERLFRGAQWVVEDLAGTGIIDSSRMTVEFFEDNRLAGLASCNRYGGQYERTAEGVSFDYLFATKMACAPALMNQEQRFLTLMSKVKLASIGRNGQLVLTTSTGEEITAFQSTDGVQK
;
A
#
# COMPACT_ATOMS: atom_id res chain seq x y z
N MET A 1 -100.95 16.04 -7.58
CA MET A 1 -99.98 16.81 -8.39
C MET A 1 -98.62 16.20 -8.20
N TYR A 2 -98.01 15.75 -9.30
CA TYR A 2 -96.64 15.24 -9.40
C TYR A 2 -95.62 16.26 -8.88
N LEU A 3 -94.50 15.79 -8.32
CA LEU A 3 -93.12 16.21 -8.66
C LEU A 3 -92.12 15.38 -7.81
N GLN A 4 -91.47 14.40 -8.44
CA GLN A 4 -90.07 14.44 -8.91
C GLN A 4 -89.04 14.05 -7.83
N ARG A 5 -88.60 12.78 -7.93
CA ARG A 5 -87.37 12.25 -7.34
C ARG A 5 -86.16 12.88 -8.03
N PHE A 6 -85.25 13.47 -7.26
CA PHE A 6 -83.87 13.73 -7.68
C PHE A 6 -82.95 12.74 -6.96
N LEU A 7 -82.28 11.88 -7.75
CA LEU A 7 -81.11 11.13 -7.32
C LEU A 7 -79.91 12.09 -7.33
N MET A 8 -79.24 12.28 -6.18
CA MET A 8 -77.88 12.81 -6.14
C MET A 8 -76.90 11.64 -6.17
N THR A 9 -76.17 11.52 -7.27
CA THR A 9 -75.01 10.67 -7.44
C THR A 9 -73.80 11.33 -6.76
N SER A 10 -73.28 10.73 -5.69
CA SER A 10 -72.00 11.13 -5.09
C SER A 10 -70.83 10.65 -5.96
N VAL A 11 -70.08 11.60 -6.51
CA VAL A 11 -68.79 11.35 -7.16
C VAL A 11 -67.71 11.33 -6.07
N VAL A 12 -67.12 10.16 -5.81
CA VAL A 12 -65.93 10.03 -4.96
C VAL A 12 -64.70 10.26 -5.84
N ALA A 13 -64.04 11.41 -5.66
CA ALA A 13 -62.75 11.68 -6.28
C ALA A 13 -61.65 10.99 -5.46
N ALA A 14 -61.13 9.86 -5.95
CA ALA A 14 -59.95 9.21 -5.40
C ALA A 14 -58.71 10.04 -5.79
N THR A 15 -58.21 10.83 -4.84
CA THR A 15 -56.93 11.54 -4.96
C THR A 15 -55.81 10.53 -4.72
N GLY A 16 -55.21 10.02 -5.80
CA GLY A 16 -53.99 9.22 -5.72
C GLY A 16 -52.82 10.11 -5.30
N LEU A 17 -52.31 9.92 -4.09
CA LEU A 17 -51.00 10.43 -3.69
C LEU A 17 -49.94 9.65 -4.48
N PHE A 18 -49.41 10.24 -5.54
CA PHE A 18 -48.16 9.81 -6.13
C PHE A 18 -47.03 10.28 -5.20
N ILE A 19 -46.50 9.37 -4.39
CA ILE A 19 -45.21 9.60 -3.72
C ILE A 19 -44.16 9.55 -4.82
N ALA A 20 -43.70 10.73 -5.25
CA ALA A 20 -42.48 10.84 -6.03
C ALA A 20 -41.31 10.44 -5.12
N GLY A 21 -40.94 9.16 -5.16
CA GLY A 21 -39.66 8.72 -4.60
C GLY A 21 -38.55 9.37 -5.41
N CYS A 22 -37.87 10.35 -4.83
CA CYS A 22 -36.57 10.76 -5.34
C CYS A 22 -35.66 9.53 -5.21
N ALA A 23 -35.24 8.96 -6.33
CA ALA A 23 -34.18 7.98 -6.34
C ALA A 23 -32.89 8.69 -5.95
N THR A 24 -32.61 8.75 -4.64
CA THR A 24 -31.29 9.07 -4.13
C THR A 24 -30.37 7.97 -4.60
N GLY A 25 -29.33 8.31 -5.39
CA GLY A 25 -28.26 7.38 -5.72
C GLY A 25 -27.63 6.81 -4.45
N PRO A 26 -26.82 5.74 -4.56
CA PRO A 26 -26.18 5.16 -3.40
C PRO A 26 -25.34 6.23 -2.67
N ASP A 27 -25.74 6.57 -1.44
CA ASP A 27 -25.00 7.44 -0.52
C ASP A 27 -23.73 6.69 -0.05
N ALA A 28 -22.71 6.66 -0.90
CA ALA A 28 -21.38 6.22 -0.47
C ALA A 28 -20.82 7.27 0.52
N PRO A 29 -20.27 6.85 1.68
CA PRO A 29 -19.74 7.80 2.65
C PRO A 29 -18.60 8.60 2.03
N MET A 30 -18.62 9.92 2.22
CA MET A 30 -17.63 10.84 1.64
C MET A 30 -16.22 10.48 2.11
N VAL A 31 -15.35 10.06 1.18
CA VAL A 31 -13.96 9.69 1.47
C VAL A 31 -13.04 10.86 1.14
N SER A 32 -12.19 11.23 2.09
CA SER A 32 -11.12 12.20 1.88
C SER A 32 -9.92 11.85 2.74
N GLY A 33 -8.71 12.16 2.25
CA GLY A 33 -7.48 11.92 3.01
C GLY A 33 -6.28 11.61 2.13
N VAL A 34 -5.15 11.33 2.80
CA VAL A 34 -3.93 10.86 2.17
C VAL A 34 -3.67 9.43 2.63
N TYR A 35 -3.31 8.58 1.69
CA TYR A 35 -2.99 7.18 1.89
C TYR A 35 -1.60 6.86 1.33
N GLN A 36 -0.92 5.91 1.98
CA GLN A 36 0.34 5.37 1.52
C GLN A 36 0.16 3.90 1.12
N CYS A 37 0.26 3.62 -0.18
CA CYS A 37 0.14 2.29 -0.79
C CYS A 37 1.55 1.74 -1.06
N GLY A 38 2.24 1.27 -0.02
CA GLY A 38 3.68 0.97 -0.09
C GLY A 38 4.50 2.26 -0.20
N GLN A 39 5.17 2.48 -1.33
CA GLN A 39 5.88 3.72 -1.64
C GLN A 39 5.04 4.72 -2.46
N LEU A 40 3.81 4.36 -2.85
CA LEU A 40 2.92 5.26 -3.59
C LEU A 40 2.10 6.11 -2.63
N ASP A 41 2.22 7.43 -2.74
CA ASP A 41 1.29 8.38 -2.13
C ASP A 41 0.04 8.54 -3.00
N VAL A 42 -1.13 8.49 -2.34
CA VAL A 42 -2.44 8.67 -2.96
C VAL A 42 -3.22 9.70 -2.15
N SER A 43 -3.69 10.76 -2.79
CA SER A 43 -4.66 11.68 -2.17
C SER A 43 -6.04 11.46 -2.75
N VAL A 44 -7.04 11.43 -1.87
CA VAL A 44 -8.44 11.34 -2.26
C VAL A 44 -9.23 12.50 -1.71
N ALA A 45 -10.09 13.07 -2.55
CA ALA A 45 -10.96 14.17 -2.19
C ALA A 45 -12.20 14.19 -3.08
N ASP A 46 -13.29 14.77 -2.56
CA ASP A 46 -14.48 15.04 -3.38
C ASP A 46 -14.09 15.89 -4.60
N ALA A 47 -14.49 15.44 -5.78
CA ALA A 47 -14.36 16.24 -6.98
C ALA A 47 -15.54 17.21 -7.04
N GLN A 48 -15.27 18.48 -7.35
CA GLN A 48 -16.26 19.57 -7.37
C GLN A 48 -17.45 19.33 -8.33
N ASP A 49 -17.45 18.23 -9.08
CA ASP A 49 -18.44 17.81 -10.08
C ASP A 49 -19.30 16.63 -9.59
N GLY A 50 -20.27 16.91 -8.71
CA GLY A 50 -21.48 16.08 -8.60
C GLY A 50 -21.32 14.70 -7.95
N GLY A 51 -20.47 14.55 -6.94
CA GLY A 51 -20.36 13.32 -6.14
C GLY A 51 -19.38 12.29 -6.70
N LEU A 52 -18.46 12.71 -7.56
CA LEU A 52 -17.31 11.91 -7.98
C LEU A 52 -16.20 12.01 -6.95
N LEU A 53 -15.48 10.91 -6.73
CA LEU A 53 -14.24 10.90 -5.96
C LEU A 53 -13.07 11.19 -6.89
N GLY A 54 -12.30 12.22 -6.58
CA GLY A 54 -10.99 12.45 -7.18
C GLY A 54 -9.91 11.66 -6.45
N VAL A 55 -9.14 10.86 -7.18
CA VAL A 55 -7.98 10.11 -6.67
C VAL A 55 -6.74 10.57 -7.43
N ASP A 56 -5.84 11.29 -6.75
CA ASP A 56 -4.55 11.68 -7.32
C ASP A 56 -3.51 10.61 -7.01
N TYR A 57 -2.86 10.09 -8.04
CA TYR A 57 -1.84 9.04 -7.95
C TYR A 57 -0.83 9.24 -9.08
N ARG A 58 0.49 9.17 -8.81
CA ARG A 58 1.55 9.34 -9.83
C ARG A 58 1.36 10.60 -10.71
N GLY A 59 0.81 11.68 -10.13
CA GLY A 59 0.50 12.93 -10.84
C GLY A 59 -0.66 12.89 -11.84
N GLU A 60 -1.36 11.77 -11.93
CA GLU A 60 -2.62 11.65 -12.65
C GLU A 60 -3.78 11.80 -11.65
N ARG A 61 -4.92 12.32 -12.13
CA ARG A 61 -6.16 12.39 -11.36
C ARG A 61 -7.22 11.48 -11.98
N LEU A 62 -7.66 10.49 -11.23
CA LEU A 62 -8.80 9.65 -11.57
C LEU A 62 -10.08 10.29 -11.04
N LEU A 63 -11.16 10.22 -11.82
CA LEU A 63 -12.50 10.59 -11.38
C LEU A 63 -13.35 9.33 -11.32
N LEU A 64 -13.76 8.94 -10.11
CA LEU A 64 -14.45 7.69 -9.85
C LEU A 64 -15.86 7.95 -9.33
N LYS A 65 -16.85 7.19 -9.82
CA LYS A 65 -18.24 7.28 -9.35
C LYS A 65 -18.49 6.25 -8.24
N PRO A 66 -19.36 6.56 -7.26
CA PRO A 66 -19.74 5.59 -6.24
C PRO A 66 -20.42 4.36 -6.87
N LYS A 67 -20.17 3.20 -6.30
CA LYS A 67 -20.80 1.92 -6.65
C LYS A 67 -21.22 1.20 -5.37
N GLU A 68 -22.36 0.51 -5.42
CA GLU A 68 -22.86 -0.25 -4.28
C GLU A 68 -21.85 -1.33 -3.83
N SER A 69 -21.69 -1.47 -2.52
CA SER A 69 -20.84 -2.46 -1.88
C SER A 69 -21.49 -2.95 -0.58
N ALA A 70 -21.26 -4.22 -0.23
CA ALA A 70 -21.75 -4.80 1.02
C ALA A 70 -21.05 -4.22 2.25
N SER A 71 -19.82 -3.70 2.10
CA SER A 71 -19.06 -3.07 3.18
C SER A 71 -18.02 -2.11 2.61
N GLY A 72 -17.79 -1.00 3.31
CA GLY A 72 -16.87 0.05 2.86
C GLY A 72 -17.43 0.89 1.71
N ALA A 73 -16.68 1.90 1.32
CA ALA A 73 -17.01 2.79 0.21
C ALA A 73 -16.28 2.31 -1.05
N LEU A 74 -17.03 1.95 -2.10
CA LEU A 74 -16.50 1.54 -3.39
C LEU A 74 -16.74 2.64 -4.43
N TYR A 75 -15.69 2.98 -5.16
CA TYR A 75 -15.74 3.88 -6.30
C TYR A 75 -15.08 3.21 -7.51
N VAL A 76 -15.67 3.38 -8.69
CA VAL A 76 -15.18 2.80 -9.96
C VAL A 76 -15.08 3.86 -11.05
N ALA A 77 -14.21 3.66 -12.03
CA ALA A 77 -14.17 4.57 -13.18
C ALA A 77 -15.45 4.43 -14.03
N PRO A 78 -15.90 5.50 -14.69
CA PRO A 78 -16.98 5.41 -15.68
C PRO A 78 -16.58 4.42 -16.79
N GLU A 79 -17.44 3.43 -17.04
CA GLU A 79 -17.27 2.42 -18.11
C GLU A 79 -16.06 1.47 -17.95
N ASP A 80 -15.32 1.55 -16.84
CA ASP A 80 -14.19 0.67 -16.50
C ASP A 80 -14.24 0.26 -15.02
N ASP A 81 -14.65 -0.99 -14.77
CA ASP A 81 -14.68 -1.57 -13.42
C ASP A 81 -13.30 -2.07 -12.95
N GLU A 82 -12.30 -2.13 -13.83
CA GLU A 82 -10.91 -2.53 -13.51
C GLU A 82 -10.10 -1.37 -12.91
N THR A 83 -10.63 -0.16 -12.96
CA THR A 83 -10.11 1.01 -12.23
C THR A 83 -11.06 1.35 -11.09
N ARG A 84 -10.61 1.15 -9.85
CA ARG A 84 -11.45 1.28 -8.66
C ARG A 84 -10.66 1.68 -7.42
N PHE A 85 -11.34 2.36 -6.52
CA PHE A 85 -10.87 2.68 -5.19
C PHE A 85 -11.89 2.16 -4.18
N TRP A 86 -11.46 1.26 -3.29
CA TRP A 86 -12.29 0.75 -2.22
C TRP A 86 -11.67 1.12 -0.88
N SER A 87 -12.46 1.63 0.06
CA SER A 87 -11.97 2.00 1.39
C SER A 87 -12.87 1.48 2.51
N LYS A 88 -12.26 1.13 3.64
CA LYS A 88 -12.94 0.72 4.85
C LYS A 88 -12.11 1.07 6.07
N GLY A 89 -12.63 1.97 6.90
CA GLY A 89 -11.88 2.51 8.04
C GLY A 89 -10.63 3.24 7.55
N GLU A 90 -9.48 2.91 8.12
CA GLU A 90 -8.19 3.55 7.85
C GLU A 90 -7.42 2.92 6.67
N ARG A 91 -8.05 1.95 5.98
CA ARG A 91 -7.44 1.14 4.92
C ARG A 91 -8.18 1.28 3.61
N ALA A 92 -7.45 1.15 2.51
CA ALA A 92 -8.01 1.18 1.17
C ALA A 92 -7.25 0.26 0.19
N THR A 93 -7.90 -0.03 -0.92
CA THR A 93 -7.34 -0.74 -2.06
C THR A 93 -7.53 0.11 -3.30
N LEU A 94 -6.43 0.41 -3.98
CA LEU A 94 -6.43 1.06 -5.29
C LEU A 94 -6.12 0.00 -6.36
N THR A 95 -6.99 -0.10 -7.35
CA THR A 95 -6.73 -0.86 -8.58
C THR A 95 -6.85 0.11 -9.75
N VAL A 96 -5.88 0.10 -10.67
CA VAL A 96 -5.91 0.92 -11.89
C VAL A 96 -5.69 0.02 -13.09
N LYS A 97 -6.66 -0.02 -14.02
CA LYS A 97 -6.60 -0.87 -15.23
C LYS A 97 -6.21 -2.32 -14.90
N GLY A 98 -6.79 -2.87 -13.84
CA GLY A 98 -6.55 -4.24 -13.38
C GLY A 98 -5.29 -4.45 -12.54
N GLN A 99 -4.41 -3.44 -12.39
CA GLN A 99 -3.25 -3.51 -11.50
C GLN A 99 -3.64 -3.05 -10.09
N THR A 100 -3.56 -3.96 -9.12
CA THR A 100 -3.73 -3.64 -7.69
C THR A 100 -2.42 -3.16 -7.08
N TYR A 101 -2.50 -2.07 -6.32
CA TYR A 101 -1.39 -1.52 -5.54
C TYR A 101 -1.39 -2.10 -4.11
N PRO A 102 -0.25 -2.06 -3.38
CA PRO A 102 -0.20 -2.49 -1.98
C PRO A 102 -1.28 -1.83 -1.14
N GLU A 103 -1.69 -2.46 -0.03
CA GLU A 103 -2.73 -1.91 0.84
C GLU A 103 -2.40 -0.46 1.22
N CYS A 104 -3.35 0.42 0.93
CA CYS A 104 -3.25 1.86 1.12
C CYS A 104 -3.64 2.19 2.55
N LEU A 105 -2.70 2.75 3.31
CA LEU A 105 -2.85 3.02 4.74
C LEU A 105 -2.94 4.53 4.99
N GLN A 106 -3.92 4.96 5.78
CA GLN A 106 -3.90 6.33 6.32
C GLN A 106 -2.76 6.51 7.33
N ALA A 107 -2.45 7.77 7.64
CA ALA A 107 -1.42 8.12 8.61
C ALA A 107 -1.65 7.45 9.98
N GLY A 108 -0.72 6.58 10.39
CA GLY A 108 -0.79 5.83 11.64
C GLY A 108 -1.59 4.53 11.56
N ALA A 109 -2.13 4.16 10.40
CA ALA A 109 -2.69 2.84 10.16
C ALA A 109 -1.58 1.79 9.93
N LEU A 110 -1.86 0.54 10.27
CA LEU A 110 -0.95 -0.59 10.08
C LEU A 110 -1.59 -1.64 9.18
N GLU A 111 -0.77 -2.29 8.37
CA GLU A 111 -1.15 -3.49 7.64
C GLU A 111 -1.32 -4.64 8.64
N MET A 112 -2.37 -5.44 8.45
CA MET A 112 -2.74 -6.51 9.38
C MET A 112 -2.61 -7.88 8.71
N PRO A 113 -2.01 -8.89 9.38
CA PRO A 113 -1.42 -8.82 10.72
C PRO A 113 -0.16 -7.94 10.76
N PHE A 114 -0.01 -7.14 11.81
CA PHE A 114 1.22 -6.40 12.03
C PHE A 114 2.17 -7.25 12.87
N GLU A 115 3.37 -7.51 12.36
CA GLU A 115 4.40 -8.28 13.05
C GLU A 115 5.61 -7.40 13.37
N ALA A 116 6.20 -7.64 14.54
CA ALA A 116 7.41 -6.96 14.98
C ALA A 116 8.30 -7.91 15.79
N THR A 117 9.61 -7.72 15.68
CA THR A 117 10.62 -8.55 16.34
C THR A 117 11.79 -7.71 16.82
N GLY A 118 12.47 -8.16 17.88
CA GLY A 118 13.76 -7.63 18.29
C GLY A 118 14.67 -8.71 18.85
N ASN A 119 15.97 -8.39 18.91
CA ASN A 119 17.04 -9.36 19.18
C ASN A 119 17.63 -9.26 20.59
N GLU A 120 17.54 -8.10 21.26
CA GLU A 120 18.13 -7.90 22.59
C GLU A 120 17.19 -7.08 23.50
N PRO A 121 16.47 -7.74 24.45
CA PRO A 121 16.24 -9.19 24.52
C PRO A 121 15.47 -9.71 23.28
N PHE A 122 15.44 -11.03 23.07
CA PHE A 122 14.66 -11.60 21.97
C PHE A 122 13.17 -11.55 22.23
N TRP A 123 12.40 -10.96 21.32
CA TRP A 123 10.96 -10.86 21.44
C TRP A 123 10.28 -10.84 20.07
N HIS A 124 9.00 -11.18 20.07
CA HIS A 124 8.12 -11.07 18.91
C HIS A 124 6.75 -10.59 19.37
N ALA A 125 6.18 -9.60 18.68
CA ALA A 125 4.80 -9.20 18.85
C ALA A 125 4.03 -9.31 17.54
N ARG A 126 2.77 -9.73 17.62
CA ARG A 126 1.85 -9.78 16.49
C ARG A 126 0.52 -9.17 16.88
N VAL A 127 0.08 -8.17 16.13
CA VAL A 127 -1.24 -7.55 16.29
C VAL A 127 -2.17 -8.09 15.22
N VAL A 128 -3.30 -8.67 15.63
CA VAL A 128 -4.34 -9.20 14.74
C VAL A 128 -5.70 -8.74 15.24
N GLY A 129 -6.33 -7.82 14.51
CA GLY A 129 -7.61 -7.25 14.93
C GLY A 129 -7.46 -6.50 16.26
N GLU A 130 -8.11 -7.01 17.31
CA GLU A 130 -8.11 -6.44 18.66
C GLU A 130 -7.21 -7.24 19.63
N GLU A 131 -6.42 -8.18 19.12
CA GLU A 131 -5.50 -8.99 19.93
C GLU A 131 -4.04 -8.60 19.63
N LEU A 132 -3.24 -8.49 20.69
CA LEU A 132 -1.78 -8.46 20.64
C LEU A 132 -1.25 -9.76 21.24
N LEU A 133 -0.44 -10.46 20.47
CA LEU A 133 0.28 -11.66 20.88
C LEU A 133 1.73 -11.27 21.15
N PHE A 134 2.16 -11.33 22.41
CA PHE A 134 3.53 -11.05 22.83
C PHE A 134 4.25 -12.36 23.15
N ASN A 135 5.44 -12.56 22.60
CA ASN A 135 6.21 -13.76 22.82
C ASN A 135 7.67 -13.41 23.16
N ARG A 136 8.18 -14.06 24.21
CA ARG A 136 9.58 -14.04 24.63
C ARG A 136 10.09 -15.49 24.57
N PRO A 137 10.61 -15.93 23.41
CA PRO A 137 10.81 -17.36 23.10
C PRO A 137 11.71 -18.13 24.08
N TYR A 138 12.57 -17.44 24.83
CA TYR A 138 13.46 -18.05 25.82
C TYR A 138 12.87 -18.11 27.22
N GLU A 139 11.73 -17.47 27.45
CA GLU A 139 11.01 -17.44 28.73
C GLU A 139 9.73 -18.27 28.68
N SER A 140 9.00 -18.21 27.56
CA SER A 140 7.77 -18.97 27.34
C SER A 140 7.74 -19.58 25.93
N ALA A 141 7.12 -20.75 25.83
CA ALA A 141 6.85 -21.39 24.54
C ALA A 141 5.56 -20.87 23.88
N GLU A 142 4.60 -20.37 24.67
CA GLU A 142 3.33 -19.86 24.16
C GLU A 142 3.29 -18.33 24.21
N PRO A 143 2.75 -17.67 23.16
CA PRO A 143 2.52 -16.23 23.19
C PRO A 143 1.48 -15.83 24.24
N GLU A 144 1.81 -14.80 25.00
CA GLU A 144 0.91 -14.11 25.91
C GLU A 144 -0.07 -13.25 25.10
N LYS A 145 -1.35 -13.28 25.50
CA LYS A 145 -2.41 -12.54 24.80
C LYS A 145 -2.79 -11.30 25.58
N VAL A 146 -2.84 -10.17 24.89
CA VAL A 146 -3.28 -8.89 25.41
C VAL A 146 -4.40 -8.39 24.51
N ALA A 147 -5.44 -7.78 25.09
CA ALA A 147 -6.48 -7.06 24.35
C ALA A 147 -6.19 -5.56 24.46
N PRO A 148 -5.33 -4.99 23.60
CA PRO A 148 -4.96 -3.60 23.72
C PRO A 148 -6.02 -2.66 23.14
N GLU A 149 -6.06 -1.46 23.66
CA GLU A 149 -6.72 -0.32 23.03
C GLU A 149 -5.72 0.51 22.23
N THR A 150 -6.16 1.08 21.12
CA THR A 150 -5.35 2.06 20.37
C THR A 150 -5.48 3.43 21.03
N THR A 151 -4.39 3.97 21.55
CA THR A 151 -4.37 5.27 22.25
C THR A 151 -3.84 6.40 21.39
N VAL A 152 -3.01 6.08 20.39
CA VAL A 152 -2.49 7.03 19.40
C VAL A 152 -2.57 6.40 18.02
N ALA A 153 -3.07 7.14 17.03
CA ALA A 153 -2.98 6.80 15.62
C ALA A 153 -2.90 8.10 14.81
N ASN A 154 -1.70 8.42 14.31
CA ASN A 154 -1.47 9.60 13.48
C ASN A 154 -0.17 9.44 12.64
N ARG A 155 0.24 10.50 11.94
CA ARG A 155 1.44 10.50 11.09
C ARG A 155 2.76 10.15 11.81
N HIS A 156 2.83 10.29 13.12
CA HIS A 156 4.01 9.95 13.92
C HIS A 156 4.03 8.49 14.35
N GLY A 157 2.94 7.75 14.14
CA GLY A 157 2.86 6.33 14.47
C GLY A 157 1.55 5.91 15.12
N ARG A 158 1.59 4.71 15.68
CA ARG A 158 0.51 4.08 16.43
C ARG A 158 0.99 3.64 17.80
N GLU A 159 0.14 3.80 18.81
CA GLU A 159 0.38 3.30 20.17
C GLU A 159 -0.79 2.43 20.62
N PHE A 160 -0.45 1.24 21.09
CA PHE A 160 -1.35 0.30 21.72
C PHE A 160 -1.05 0.23 23.22
N ARG A 161 -2.08 0.24 24.07
CA ARG A 161 -1.95 0.01 25.50
C ARG A 161 -2.87 -1.10 25.95
N GLY A 162 -2.35 -2.00 26.77
CA GLY A 162 -3.13 -3.06 27.39
C GLY A 162 -2.54 -3.43 28.75
N GLU A 163 -3.06 -4.51 29.31
CA GLU A 163 -2.60 -5.04 30.59
C GLU A 163 -2.15 -6.50 30.40
N LEU A 164 -1.01 -6.83 30.98
CA LEU A 164 -0.48 -8.18 31.04
C LEU A 164 0.03 -8.44 32.46
N ASP A 165 -0.53 -9.45 33.14
CA ASP A 165 -0.23 -9.82 34.52
C ASP A 165 -0.33 -8.66 35.53
N GLY A 166 -1.32 -7.78 35.35
CA GLY A 166 -1.53 -6.63 36.23
C GLY A 166 -0.57 -5.46 36.00
N GLN A 167 0.28 -5.53 34.97
CA GLN A 167 1.18 -4.46 34.56
C GLN A 167 0.75 -3.87 33.21
N GLU A 168 0.92 -2.56 33.05
CA GLU A 168 0.68 -1.89 31.78
C GLU A 168 1.70 -2.37 30.74
N LEU A 169 1.20 -2.73 29.56
CA LEU A 169 1.99 -3.04 28.38
C LEU A 169 1.69 -1.99 27.31
N THR A 170 2.73 -1.35 26.80
CA THR A 170 2.61 -0.35 25.73
C THR A 170 3.43 -0.77 24.52
N LEU A 171 2.81 -0.81 23.33
CA LEU A 171 3.49 -1.04 22.05
C LEU A 171 3.41 0.22 21.19
N LYS A 172 4.55 0.84 20.91
CA LYS A 172 4.70 2.01 20.04
C LYS A 172 5.30 1.60 18.70
N VAL A 173 4.67 2.03 17.61
CA VAL A 173 5.10 1.78 16.23
C VAL A 173 5.33 3.12 15.54
N ALA A 174 6.58 3.40 15.17
CA ALA A 174 6.98 4.61 14.47
C ALA A 174 7.28 4.31 12.99
N PRO A 175 6.73 5.07 12.02
CA PRO A 175 6.94 4.86 10.59
C PRO A 175 8.33 5.39 10.18
N GLN A 176 9.37 4.68 10.61
CA GLN A 176 10.76 4.99 10.36
C GLN A 176 11.47 3.72 9.92
N LEU A 177 12.34 3.84 8.91
CA LEU A 177 13.17 2.73 8.44
C LEU A 177 13.93 2.13 9.63
N CYS A 178 13.79 0.82 9.77
CA CYS A 178 14.44 0.02 10.80
C CYS A 178 15.29 -1.04 10.12
N GLU A 179 16.51 -1.25 10.63
CA GLU A 179 17.41 -2.30 10.17
C GLU A 179 17.61 -3.27 11.31
N ASP A 180 17.29 -4.54 11.06
CA ASP A 180 17.48 -5.61 12.02
C ASP A 180 18.98 -5.85 12.25
N THR A 181 19.41 -5.78 13.50
CA THR A 181 20.84 -5.81 13.88
C THR A 181 21.52 -7.16 13.63
N MET A 182 20.75 -8.23 13.47
CA MET A 182 21.28 -9.59 13.28
C MET A 182 21.36 -9.98 11.80
N SER A 183 20.33 -9.63 11.02
CA SER A 183 20.20 -10.01 9.60
C SER A 183 20.54 -8.88 8.63
N GLY A 184 20.52 -7.63 9.07
CA GLY A 184 20.58 -6.45 8.19
C GLY A 184 19.30 -6.22 7.38
N ALA A 185 18.23 -7.01 7.62
CA ALA A 185 16.97 -6.86 6.93
C ALA A 185 16.29 -5.54 7.31
N GLN A 186 15.71 -4.86 6.32
CA GLN A 186 15.04 -3.58 6.53
C GLN A 186 13.52 -3.71 6.62
N PHE A 187 12.94 -2.92 7.52
CA PHE A 187 11.51 -2.88 7.82
C PHE A 187 10.98 -1.44 7.79
N PRO A 188 9.69 -1.24 7.50
CA PRO A 188 9.10 0.09 7.40
C PRO A 188 8.90 0.80 8.75
N ALA A 189 8.97 0.08 9.88
CA ALA A 189 8.73 0.67 11.19
C ALA A 189 9.76 0.27 12.23
N GLN A 190 10.10 1.24 13.09
CA GLN A 190 10.75 1.02 14.38
C GLN A 190 9.66 0.75 15.42
N VAL A 191 9.92 -0.20 16.30
CA VAL A 191 8.95 -0.67 17.28
C VAL A 191 9.58 -0.68 18.66
N ARG A 192 8.81 -0.21 19.65
CA ARG A 192 9.20 -0.18 21.05
C ARG A 192 8.05 -0.72 21.90
N LEU A 193 8.28 -1.83 22.56
CA LEU A 193 7.36 -2.40 23.55
C LEU A 193 7.91 -2.15 24.96
N GLU A 194 7.05 -1.69 25.86
CA GLU A 194 7.37 -1.39 27.25
C GLU A 194 6.43 -2.21 28.14
N TRP A 195 6.99 -3.03 29.02
CA TRP A 195 6.23 -3.84 29.98
C TRP A 195 7.11 -4.18 31.19
N ASN A 196 6.56 -4.06 32.40
CA ASN A 196 7.24 -4.38 33.65
C ASN A 196 8.64 -3.71 33.81
N ASP A 197 8.72 -2.41 33.53
CA ASP A 197 9.96 -1.59 33.49
C ASP A 197 11.02 -2.03 32.45
N GLU A 198 10.75 -3.07 31.67
CA GLU A 198 11.60 -3.52 30.57
C GLU A 198 11.18 -2.86 29.25
N VAL A 199 12.17 -2.73 28.37
CA VAL A 199 12.04 -2.10 27.07
C VAL A 199 12.55 -3.06 26.01
N PHE A 200 11.72 -3.29 25.01
CA PHE A 200 11.93 -4.19 23.90
C PHE A 200 11.93 -3.36 22.62
N GLU A 201 13.12 -3.15 22.04
CA GLU A 201 13.27 -2.42 20.78
C GLU A 201 13.41 -3.40 19.62
N GLY A 202 12.90 -3.01 18.46
CA GLY A 202 12.87 -3.89 17.29
C GLY A 202 12.31 -3.23 16.04
N CYS A 203 12.13 -4.05 15.02
CA CYS A 203 11.62 -3.67 13.71
C CYS A 203 10.27 -4.33 13.43
N GLY A 204 9.42 -3.71 12.61
CA GLY A 204 8.12 -4.29 12.27
C GLY A 204 7.47 -3.79 10.99
N GLY A 205 6.41 -4.47 10.60
CA GLY A 205 5.67 -4.29 9.34
C GLY A 205 6.25 -5.08 8.17
N ASP A 206 5.53 -5.14 7.06
CA ASP A 206 5.97 -5.88 5.87
C ASP A 206 7.16 -5.17 5.16
N PRO A 207 8.34 -5.80 5.09
CA PRO A 207 9.50 -5.28 4.37
C PRO A 207 9.26 -4.94 2.90
N GLU A 208 8.31 -5.60 2.21
CA GLU A 208 8.05 -5.31 0.80
C GLU A 208 7.45 -3.92 0.57
N ARG A 209 6.80 -3.36 1.59
CA ARG A 209 6.28 -1.98 1.53
C ARG A 209 7.36 -0.95 1.28
N LEU A 210 8.63 -1.27 1.58
CA LEU A 210 9.78 -0.40 1.32
C LEU A 210 10.04 -0.17 -0.17
N PHE A 211 9.61 -1.08 -1.05
CA PHE A 211 9.89 -0.97 -2.49
C PHE A 211 8.71 -1.23 -3.42
N ARG A 212 7.59 -1.75 -2.94
CA ARG A 212 6.36 -1.92 -3.75
C ARG A 212 5.57 -0.61 -3.84
N GLY A 213 4.77 -0.47 -4.90
CA GLY A 213 3.94 0.72 -5.16
C GLY A 213 4.67 1.84 -5.93
N ALA A 214 6.00 1.90 -5.88
CA ALA A 214 6.79 2.84 -6.67
C ALA A 214 7.25 2.25 -8.01
N GLN A 215 7.39 3.13 -9.00
CA GLN A 215 8.27 2.89 -10.14
C GLN A 215 9.64 3.48 -9.79
N TRP A 216 10.66 2.64 -9.77
CA TRP A 216 12.03 3.04 -9.50
C TRP A 216 12.75 3.32 -10.81
N VAL A 217 13.36 4.49 -10.97
CA VAL A 217 14.13 4.91 -12.14
C VAL A 217 15.61 4.77 -11.82
N VAL A 218 16.32 3.95 -12.59
CA VAL A 218 17.76 3.70 -12.40
C VAL A 218 18.56 4.92 -12.84
N GLU A 219 19.42 5.41 -11.97
CA GLU A 219 20.32 6.56 -12.20
C GLU A 219 21.78 6.11 -12.30
N ASP A 220 22.16 5.02 -11.60
CA ASP A 220 23.51 4.47 -11.64
C ASP A 220 23.51 2.95 -11.84
N LEU A 221 24.41 2.50 -12.72
CA LEU A 221 24.64 1.09 -13.01
C LEU A 221 26.10 0.73 -12.69
N ALA A 222 26.32 0.17 -11.51
CA ALA A 222 27.62 -0.25 -10.98
C ALA A 222 28.70 0.84 -11.11
N GLY A 223 28.39 2.05 -10.66
CA GLY A 223 29.32 3.18 -10.54
C GLY A 223 29.68 3.88 -11.85
N THR A 224 28.92 3.67 -12.92
CA THR A 224 29.23 4.22 -14.26
C THR A 224 28.13 5.13 -14.82
N GLY A 225 27.06 5.35 -14.07
CA GLY A 225 25.87 6.06 -14.54
C GLY A 225 25.12 5.29 -15.62
N ILE A 226 24.26 6.02 -16.32
CA ILE A 226 23.49 5.55 -17.47
C ILE A 226 23.67 6.51 -18.66
N ILE A 227 23.43 6.03 -19.87
CA ILE A 227 23.43 6.87 -21.08
C ILE A 227 22.31 7.92 -20.97
N ASP A 228 22.65 9.18 -21.23
CA ASP A 228 21.69 10.29 -21.28
C ASP A 228 20.51 9.97 -22.19
N SER A 229 19.30 10.39 -21.78
CA SER A 229 18.05 10.16 -22.51
C SER A 229 17.66 8.68 -22.69
N SER A 230 18.38 7.74 -22.07
CA SER A 230 17.90 6.39 -21.82
C SER A 230 17.11 6.35 -20.51
N ARG A 231 16.14 5.45 -20.40
CA ARG A 231 15.37 5.24 -19.17
C ARG A 231 15.40 3.76 -18.82
N MET A 232 15.74 3.47 -17.58
CA MET A 232 15.68 2.13 -17.00
C MET A 232 14.80 2.18 -15.77
N THR A 233 13.89 1.22 -15.62
CA THR A 233 12.97 1.20 -14.49
C THR A 233 12.83 -0.17 -13.87
N VAL A 234 12.51 -0.20 -12.59
CA VAL A 234 12.13 -1.40 -11.83
C VAL A 234 10.81 -1.12 -11.13
N GLU A 235 9.83 -1.99 -11.29
CA GLU A 235 8.57 -1.96 -10.55
C GLU A 235 8.27 -3.35 -9.99
N PHE A 236 7.87 -3.39 -8.71
CA PHE A 236 7.54 -4.60 -7.98
C PHE A 236 6.02 -4.69 -7.81
N PHE A 237 5.44 -5.82 -8.18
CA PHE A 237 4.01 -6.07 -8.24
C PHE A 237 3.60 -7.17 -7.25
N GLU A 238 2.30 -7.38 -7.11
CA GLU A 238 1.74 -8.58 -6.45
C GLU A 238 2.18 -9.88 -7.12
N ASP A 239 2.05 -10.96 -6.35
CA ASP A 239 2.41 -12.33 -6.75
C ASP A 239 3.89 -12.46 -7.15
N ASN A 240 4.77 -11.76 -6.43
CA ASN A 240 6.21 -11.89 -6.61
C ASN A 240 6.68 -11.56 -8.04
N ARG A 241 6.00 -10.62 -8.71
CA ARG A 241 6.34 -10.21 -10.08
C ARG A 241 7.12 -8.91 -10.10
N LEU A 242 8.03 -8.80 -11.05
CA LEU A 242 8.68 -7.53 -11.39
C LEU A 242 8.61 -7.26 -12.88
N ALA A 243 8.61 -5.99 -13.25
CA ALA A 243 8.71 -5.56 -14.64
C ALA A 243 9.34 -4.18 -14.74
N GLY A 244 9.73 -3.82 -15.96
CA GLY A 244 10.24 -2.49 -16.22
C GLY A 244 10.75 -2.29 -17.64
N LEU A 245 11.47 -1.19 -17.83
CA LEU A 245 12.21 -0.87 -19.03
C LEU A 245 13.70 -1.11 -18.76
N ALA A 246 14.37 -1.86 -19.63
CA ALA A 246 15.80 -2.14 -19.56
C ALA A 246 16.51 -1.34 -20.66
N SER A 247 16.40 -0.01 -20.67
CA SER A 247 16.98 0.88 -21.68
C SER A 247 16.27 0.80 -23.05
N CYS A 248 16.40 -0.29 -23.80
CA CYS A 248 15.73 -0.44 -25.10
C CYS A 248 14.42 -1.23 -24.98
N ASN A 249 14.46 -2.37 -24.29
CA ASN A 249 13.39 -3.35 -24.24
C ASN A 249 12.64 -3.31 -22.91
N ARG A 250 11.37 -3.71 -22.96
CA ARG A 250 10.64 -4.06 -21.75
C ARG A 250 11.13 -5.40 -21.25
N TYR A 251 11.19 -5.55 -19.95
CA TYR A 251 11.52 -6.81 -19.31
C TYR A 251 10.50 -7.14 -18.22
N GLY A 252 10.45 -8.41 -17.85
CA GLY A 252 9.62 -8.89 -16.75
C GLY A 252 10.23 -10.14 -16.13
N GLY A 253 9.70 -10.51 -14.98
CA GLY A 253 10.15 -11.70 -14.28
C GLY A 253 9.46 -11.91 -12.94
N GLN A 254 10.05 -12.80 -12.15
CA GLN A 254 9.67 -13.07 -10.77
C GLN A 254 10.80 -12.75 -9.80
N TYR A 255 10.44 -12.37 -8.59
CA TYR A 255 11.36 -12.16 -7.49
C TYR A 255 10.97 -13.01 -6.29
N GLU A 256 11.95 -13.43 -5.50
CA GLU A 256 11.69 -14.10 -4.22
C GLU A 256 12.29 -13.28 -3.09
N ARG A 257 11.57 -13.20 -1.97
CA ARG A 257 12.10 -12.65 -0.72
C ARG A 257 12.88 -13.72 0.00
N THR A 258 14.10 -13.39 0.41
CA THR A 258 14.84 -14.14 1.40
C THR A 258 14.77 -13.42 2.75
N ALA A 259 15.25 -14.05 3.82
CA ALA A 259 15.31 -13.42 5.14
C ALA A 259 16.07 -12.09 5.12
N GLU A 260 17.08 -11.97 4.27
CA GLU A 260 18.04 -10.86 4.25
C GLU A 260 17.93 -10.02 2.98
N GLY A 261 17.14 -10.41 1.97
CA GLY A 261 17.17 -9.72 0.68
C GLY A 261 16.14 -10.17 -0.36
N VAL A 262 16.56 -10.09 -1.62
CA VAL A 262 15.72 -10.40 -2.79
C VAL A 262 16.56 -11.13 -3.84
N SER A 263 15.97 -12.11 -4.52
CA SER A 263 16.55 -12.73 -5.71
C SER A 263 15.62 -12.65 -6.90
N PHE A 264 16.19 -12.66 -8.10
CA PHE A 264 15.46 -12.65 -9.36
C PHE A 264 15.80 -13.90 -10.16
N ASP A 265 14.87 -14.84 -10.29
CA ASP A 265 15.16 -16.17 -10.85
C ASP A 265 15.01 -16.24 -12.37
N TYR A 266 13.92 -15.68 -12.90
CA TYR A 266 13.62 -15.71 -14.33
C TYR A 266 13.31 -14.31 -14.82
N LEU A 267 14.22 -13.74 -15.61
CA LEU A 267 14.01 -12.49 -16.33
C LEU A 267 13.87 -12.77 -17.83
N PHE A 268 12.86 -12.19 -18.46
CA PHE A 268 12.68 -12.17 -19.91
C PHE A 268 12.66 -10.73 -20.41
N ALA A 269 13.03 -10.51 -21.66
CA ALA A 269 12.97 -9.21 -22.31
C ALA A 269 12.37 -9.32 -23.72
N THR A 270 11.73 -8.25 -24.18
CA THR A 270 11.31 -8.10 -25.57
C THR A 270 12.53 -7.99 -26.50
N LYS A 271 12.32 -8.04 -27.82
CA LYS A 271 13.40 -7.96 -28.82
C LYS A 271 13.15 -6.85 -29.85
N MET A 272 13.26 -5.61 -29.42
CA MET A 272 13.35 -4.43 -30.29
C MET A 272 14.82 -4.16 -30.62
N ALA A 273 15.05 -3.58 -31.79
CA ALA A 273 16.38 -3.16 -32.22
C ALA A 273 16.57 -1.66 -31.95
N CYS A 274 17.48 -1.33 -31.04
CA CYS A 274 17.92 0.05 -30.78
C CYS A 274 19.38 0.26 -31.21
N ALA A 275 19.91 1.47 -31.00
CA ALA A 275 21.32 1.76 -31.20
C ALA A 275 22.21 0.80 -30.36
N PRO A 276 23.38 0.37 -30.86
CA PRO A 276 24.24 -0.60 -30.17
C PRO A 276 24.58 -0.22 -28.72
N ALA A 277 24.77 1.07 -28.42
CA ALA A 277 25.06 1.54 -27.07
C ALA A 277 23.92 1.24 -26.08
N LEU A 278 22.66 1.45 -26.49
CA LEU A 278 21.49 1.18 -25.66
C LEU A 278 21.28 -0.33 -25.41
N MET A 279 21.57 -1.14 -26.43
CA MET A 279 21.52 -2.60 -26.34
C MET A 279 22.61 -3.15 -25.41
N ASN A 280 23.82 -2.59 -25.45
CA ASN A 280 24.91 -2.99 -24.55
C ASN A 280 24.59 -2.62 -23.09
N GLN A 281 24.00 -1.44 -22.86
CA GLN A 281 23.54 -1.03 -21.53
C GLN A 281 22.41 -1.94 -21.02
N GLU A 282 21.43 -2.25 -21.87
CA GLU A 282 20.36 -3.22 -21.55
C GLU A 282 20.93 -4.56 -21.08
N GLN A 283 21.84 -5.15 -21.87
CA GLN A 283 22.43 -6.44 -21.56
C GLN A 283 23.18 -6.41 -20.22
N ARG A 284 23.90 -5.31 -19.94
CA ARG A 284 24.60 -5.12 -18.67
C ARG A 284 23.62 -5.02 -17.50
N PHE A 285 22.55 -4.24 -17.66
CA PHE A 285 21.50 -4.12 -16.65
C PHE A 285 20.87 -5.48 -16.33
N LEU A 286 20.43 -6.23 -17.35
CA LEU A 286 19.81 -7.55 -17.15
C LEU A 286 20.78 -8.57 -16.52
N THR A 287 22.07 -8.48 -16.84
CA THR A 287 23.12 -9.33 -16.24
C THR A 287 23.39 -8.99 -14.78
N LEU A 288 23.30 -7.72 -14.39
CA LEU A 288 23.41 -7.32 -12.99
C LEU A 288 22.17 -7.71 -12.21
N MET A 289 20.98 -7.47 -12.77
CA MET A 289 19.71 -7.88 -12.17
C MET A 289 19.72 -9.38 -11.85
N SER A 290 20.14 -10.27 -12.76
CA SER A 290 20.16 -11.71 -12.47
C SER A 290 21.13 -12.14 -11.35
N LYS A 291 21.99 -11.23 -10.87
CA LYS A 291 22.94 -11.47 -9.77
C LYS A 291 22.56 -10.79 -8.46
N VAL A 292 21.48 -10.02 -8.43
CA VAL A 292 21.01 -9.33 -7.21
C VAL A 292 20.69 -10.35 -6.12
N LYS A 293 21.13 -10.02 -4.90
CA LYS A 293 20.86 -10.78 -3.67
C LYS A 293 20.25 -9.94 -2.55
N LEU A 294 20.41 -8.62 -2.62
CA LEU A 294 19.92 -7.69 -1.62
C LEU A 294 19.19 -6.53 -2.30
N ALA A 295 18.03 -6.18 -1.75
CA ALA A 295 17.36 -4.91 -1.99
C ALA A 295 17.27 -4.15 -0.68
N SER A 296 17.70 -2.90 -0.70
CA SER A 296 17.67 -2.02 0.46
C SER A 296 17.26 -0.62 0.06
N ILE A 297 16.78 0.15 1.01
CA ILE A 297 16.54 1.58 0.91
C ILE A 297 17.72 2.30 1.54
N GLY A 298 18.42 3.09 0.73
CA GLY A 298 19.52 3.93 1.17
C GLY A 298 19.04 5.16 1.93
N ARG A 299 19.99 5.87 2.55
CA ARG A 299 19.73 7.03 3.43
C ARG A 299 18.96 8.18 2.77
N ASN A 300 19.00 8.28 1.44
CA ASN A 300 18.32 9.33 0.68
C ASN A 300 17.01 8.83 0.04
N GLY A 301 16.52 7.66 0.44
CA GLY A 301 15.29 7.06 -0.11
C GLY A 301 15.47 6.34 -1.44
N GLN A 302 16.72 6.12 -1.88
CA GLN A 302 17.00 5.36 -3.10
C GLN A 302 16.88 3.86 -2.87
N LEU A 303 16.33 3.14 -3.85
CA LEU A 303 16.44 1.70 -3.92
C LEU A 303 17.86 1.33 -4.38
N VAL A 304 18.52 0.48 -3.60
CA VAL A 304 19.83 -0.09 -3.93
C VAL A 304 19.68 -1.60 -4.08
N LEU A 305 19.93 -2.09 -5.29
CA LEU A 305 20.00 -3.51 -5.59
C LEU A 305 21.46 -3.94 -5.64
N THR A 306 21.87 -4.82 -4.73
CA THR A 306 23.27 -5.26 -4.61
C THR A 306 23.42 -6.68 -5.12
N THR A 307 24.40 -6.91 -5.98
CA THR A 307 24.72 -8.25 -6.49
C THR A 307 25.49 -9.08 -5.48
N SER A 308 25.57 -10.39 -5.72
CA SER A 308 26.43 -11.29 -4.93
C SER A 308 27.93 -10.93 -4.97
N THR A 309 28.36 -10.10 -5.92
CA THR A 309 29.73 -9.61 -6.09
C THR A 309 29.94 -8.20 -5.54
N GLY A 310 28.91 -7.56 -4.97
CA GLY A 310 28.96 -6.21 -4.40
C GLY A 310 28.81 -5.08 -5.42
N GLU A 311 28.38 -5.39 -6.65
CA GLU A 311 28.03 -4.36 -7.62
C GLU A 311 26.62 -3.82 -7.30
N GLU A 312 26.41 -2.52 -7.43
CA GLU A 312 25.15 -1.88 -7.06
C GLU A 312 24.41 -1.33 -8.28
N ILE A 313 23.08 -1.42 -8.25
CA ILE A 313 22.17 -0.66 -9.11
C ILE A 313 21.42 0.31 -8.21
N THR A 314 21.56 1.61 -8.47
CA THR A 314 20.88 2.64 -7.69
C THR A 314 19.72 3.24 -8.48
N ALA A 315 18.54 3.27 -7.87
CA ALA A 315 17.33 3.80 -8.46
C ALA A 315 16.55 4.69 -7.49
N PHE A 316 15.87 5.70 -8.01
CA PHE A 316 15.04 6.62 -7.23
C PHE A 316 13.59 6.50 -7.63
N GLN A 317 12.67 6.82 -6.72
CA GLN A 317 11.27 6.85 -7.07
C GLN A 317 11.02 7.86 -8.20
N SER A 318 10.28 7.42 -9.21
CA SER A 318 9.87 8.27 -10.33
C SER A 318 9.12 9.50 -9.82
N THR A 319 9.62 10.68 -10.17
CA THR A 319 8.95 11.95 -9.92
C THR A 319 8.01 12.35 -11.06
N ASP A 320 7.94 11.56 -12.15
CA ASP A 320 7.04 11.82 -13.27
C ASP A 320 5.59 11.84 -12.74
N GLY A 321 5.04 13.06 -12.64
CA GLY A 321 3.75 13.35 -12.02
C GLY A 321 3.77 14.45 -10.94
N VAL A 322 4.91 14.70 -10.31
CA VAL A 322 5.13 15.83 -9.41
C VAL A 322 5.72 16.98 -10.24
N GLN A 323 4.87 17.67 -11.00
CA GLN A 323 5.26 18.97 -11.55
C GLN A 323 5.48 19.90 -10.36
N LYS A 324 6.72 20.39 -10.21
CA LYS A 324 7.11 21.40 -9.22
C LYS A 324 6.56 22.77 -9.60
#